data_AF-A0A4R1PW09-F1
#
_entry.id   AF-A0A4R1PW09-F1
#
_cell.length_a   1.000
_cell.length_b   1.000
_cell.length_c   1.000
_cell.angle_alpha   90.00
_cell.angle_beta   90.00
_cell.angle_gamma   90.00
#
_symmetry.space_group_name_H-M   'P 1'
#
loop_
_entity.id
_entity.type
_entity.pdbx_description
1 polymer ?
#
loop_
_entity_poly.entity_id
_entity_poly.type
_entity_poly.pdbx_seq_one_letter_code
_entity_poly.pdbx_strand_id
1 'polypeptide(L)'
;MIMSDGTAKSQTHYQQADIQPIEIMQMYLTPEEFRGFLKGNLIKYSLRANFKGNEQVDIDKAHQYAKWLGQALRGETINPREDKLYG
;
A
#
# COMPACT_ATOMS: atom_id res chain seq x y z
N MET A 1 12.70 -14.94 17.43
CA MET A 1 11.81 -15.24 16.29
C MET A 1 11.25 -13.92 15.82
N ILE A 2 11.78 -13.35 14.72
CA ILE A 2 11.37 -12.02 14.24
C ILE A 2 10.06 -12.21 13.49
N MET A 3 8.96 -11.72 14.07
CA MET A 3 7.66 -11.70 13.41
C MET A 3 7.69 -10.61 12.34
N SER A 4 7.48 -10.99 11.08
CA SER A 4 7.32 -10.06 9.97
C SER A 4 5.90 -9.47 10.02
N ASP A 5 5.77 -8.30 10.65
CA ASP A 5 4.52 -7.55 10.87
C ASP A 5 3.85 -7.03 9.58
N GLY A 6 4.46 -7.29 8.42
CA GLY A 6 3.89 -6.95 7.13
C GLY A 6 3.90 -5.45 6.82
N THR A 7 4.55 -4.63 7.65
CA THR A 7 4.77 -3.22 7.39
C THR A 7 5.78 -3.03 6.27
N ALA A 8 5.70 -1.91 5.53
CA ALA A 8 6.74 -1.54 4.56
C ALA A 8 8.11 -1.35 5.24
N LYS A 9 8.12 -1.03 6.54
CA LYS A 9 9.32 -0.91 7.37
C LYS A 9 9.97 -2.27 7.70
N SER A 10 9.21 -3.38 7.68
CA SER A 10 9.75 -4.73 7.86
C SER A 10 10.17 -5.40 6.54
N GLN A 11 9.97 -4.74 5.40
CA GLN A 11 10.39 -5.24 4.09
C GLN A 11 11.77 -4.66 3.74
N THR A 12 12.82 -5.14 4.40
CA THR A 12 14.22 -4.76 4.15
C THR A 12 14.65 -4.94 2.68
N HIS A 13 13.95 -5.78 1.92
CA HIS A 13 14.18 -5.94 0.47
C HIS A 13 13.78 -4.73 -0.39
N TYR A 14 12.89 -3.85 0.09
CA TYR A 14 12.54 -2.60 -0.62
C TYR A 14 13.31 -1.38 -0.09
N GLN A 15 13.86 -1.45 1.12
CA GLN A 15 14.64 -0.35 1.73
C GLN A 15 16.01 -0.13 1.07
N GLN A 16 16.45 -1.06 0.23
CA GLN A 16 17.68 -0.91 -0.56
C GLN A 16 17.46 -0.15 -1.87
N ALA A 17 16.21 0.09 -2.27
CA ALA A 17 15.88 0.90 -3.43
C ALA A 17 15.45 2.29 -2.96
N ASP A 18 16.08 3.34 -3.48
CA ASP A 18 15.70 4.73 -3.20
C ASP A 18 14.24 5.06 -3.58
N ILE A 19 13.61 4.20 -4.38
CA ILE A 19 12.27 4.34 -4.94
C ILE A 19 11.40 3.15 -4.51
N GLN A 20 10.27 3.43 -3.86
CA GLN A 20 9.28 2.42 -3.51
C GLN A 20 8.42 2.02 -4.74
N PRO A 21 7.93 0.77 -4.81
CA PRO A 21 7.12 0.32 -5.94
C PRO A 21 5.91 1.21 -6.27
N ILE A 22 5.23 1.77 -5.27
CA ILE A 22 4.08 2.65 -5.49
C ILE A 22 4.45 3.93 -6.26
N GLU A 23 5.68 4.43 -6.08
CA GLU A 23 6.17 5.61 -6.78
C GLU A 23 6.45 5.31 -8.25
N ILE A 24 6.99 4.12 -8.54
CA ILE A 24 7.17 3.63 -9.91
C ILE A 24 5.80 3.49 -10.59
N MET A 25 4.84 2.84 -9.90
CA MET A 25 3.49 2.66 -10.46
C MET A 25 2.80 4.00 -10.73
N GLN A 26 2.94 4.99 -9.85
CA GLN A 26 2.39 6.33 -10.03
C GLN A 26 3.03 7.09 -11.21
N MET A 27 4.32 6.85 -11.49
CA MET A 27 5.05 7.50 -12.56
C MET A 27 4.72 6.92 -13.95
N TYR A 28 4.56 5.60 -14.03
CA TYR A 28 4.47 4.89 -15.33
C TYR A 28 3.05 4.51 -15.74
N LEU A 29 2.14 4.29 -14.79
CA LEU A 29 0.76 3.93 -15.12
C LEU A 29 -0.03 5.17 -15.52
N THR A 30 -0.97 5.00 -16.44
CA THR A 30 -1.98 6.03 -16.69
C THR A 30 -2.80 6.30 -15.41
N PRO A 31 -3.45 7.46 -15.28
CA PRO A 31 -4.29 7.75 -14.12
C PRO A 31 -5.40 6.70 -13.89
N GLU A 32 -5.93 6.09 -14.95
CA GLU A 32 -6.92 5.02 -14.85
C GLU A 32 -6.32 3.73 -14.32
N GLU A 33 -5.20 3.28 -14.89
CA GLU A 33 -4.50 2.08 -14.45
C GLU A 33 -4.02 2.20 -13.00
N PHE A 34 -3.49 3.36 -12.61
CA PHE A 34 -3.05 3.59 -11.24
C PHE A 34 -4.21 3.55 -10.25
N ARG A 35 -5.34 4.19 -10.56
CA ARG A 35 -6.57 4.09 -9.76
C ARG A 35 -7.09 2.65 -9.71
N GLY A 36 -7.03 1.92 -10.82
CA GLY A 36 -7.38 0.51 -10.89
C GLY A 36 -6.50 -0.36 -9.99
N PHE A 37 -5.19 -0.14 -10.00
CA PHE A 37 -4.23 -0.80 -9.12
C PHE A 37 -4.54 -0.54 -7.64
N LEU A 38 -4.80 0.71 -7.25
CA LEU A 38 -5.14 1.08 -5.88
C LEU A 38 -6.45 0.42 -5.43
N LYS A 39 -7.49 0.50 -6.26
CA LYS A 39 -8.79 -0.13 -6.01
C LYS A 39 -8.69 -1.66 -5.90
N GLY A 40 -7.90 -2.29 -6.76
CA GLY A 40 -7.66 -3.74 -6.72
C GLY A 40 -6.96 -4.18 -5.43
N ASN A 41 -5.97 -3.41 -4.95
CA ASN A 41 -5.31 -3.69 -3.69
C ASN A 41 -6.24 -3.49 -2.49
N LEU A 42 -7.05 -2.44 -2.47
CA LEU A 42 -8.09 -2.25 -1.45
C LEU A 42 -8.99 -3.49 -1.34
N ILE A 43 -9.57 -3.95 -2.46
CA ILE A 43 -10.42 -5.15 -2.49
C ILE A 43 -9.65 -6.38 -2.01
N LYS A 44 -8.43 -6.61 -2.53
CA LYS A 44 -7.58 -7.75 -2.17
C LYS A 44 -7.37 -7.83 -0.66
N TYR A 45 -7.01 -6.71 -0.01
CA TYR A 45 -6.71 -6.69 1.41
C TYR A 45 -7.98 -6.81 2.27
N SER A 46 -9.08 -6.17 1.87
CA SER A 46 -10.39 -6.39 2.51
C SER A 46 -10.82 -7.86 2.50
N LEU A 47 -10.62 -8.56 1.38
CA LEU A 47 -10.99 -9.98 1.25
C LEU A 47 -10.03 -10.90 2.01
N ARG A 48 -8.75 -10.52 2.15
CA ARG A 48 -7.72 -11.38 2.75
C ARG A 48 -7.75 -11.39 4.28
N ALA A 49 -8.29 -10.34 4.90
CA ALA A 49 -8.30 -10.13 6.34
C ALA A 49 -8.74 -11.36 7.15
N ASN A 50 -9.64 -12.18 6.60
CA ASN A 50 -10.19 -13.36 7.31
C ASN A 50 -9.43 -14.69 7.10
N PHE A 51 -8.34 -14.72 6.32
CA PHE A 51 -7.77 -16.00 5.84
C PHE A 51 -6.32 -16.29 6.23
N LYS A 52 -5.50 -15.29 6.61
CA LYS A 52 -4.05 -15.49 6.82
C LYS A 52 -3.55 -15.27 8.25
N GLY A 53 -4.44 -15.15 9.24
CA GLY A 53 -4.07 -14.95 10.65
C GLY A 53 -3.43 -13.59 10.96
N ASN A 54 -3.43 -12.66 9.99
CA ASN A 54 -2.91 -11.30 10.11
C ASN A 54 -4.00 -10.29 9.68
N GLU A 55 -5.20 -10.47 10.23
CA GLU A 55 -6.39 -9.67 9.92
C GLU A 55 -6.12 -8.17 10.04
N GLN A 56 -5.53 -7.74 11.17
CA GLN A 56 -5.23 -6.33 11.41
C GLN A 56 -4.31 -5.74 10.34
N VAL A 57 -3.24 -6.45 9.96
CA VAL A 57 -2.28 -6.01 8.92
C VAL A 57 -2.98 -5.85 7.57
N ASP A 58 -3.94 -6.72 7.26
CA ASP A 58 -4.73 -6.64 6.05
C ASP A 58 -5.71 -5.47 6.07
N ILE A 59 -6.39 -5.25 7.20
CA ILE A 59 -7.27 -4.08 7.38
C ILE A 59 -6.46 -2.78 7.27
N ASP A 60 -5.28 -2.70 7.86
CA ASP A 60 -4.42 -1.52 7.79
C ASP A 60 -3.96 -1.25 6.35
N LYS A 61 -3.64 -2.30 5.59
CA LYS A 61 -3.32 -2.17 4.16
C LYS A 61 -4.55 -1.73 3.36
N ALA A 62 -5.72 -2.28 3.61
CA ALA A 62 -6.94 -1.83 2.97
C ALA A 62 -7.17 -0.32 3.22
N HIS A 63 -7.05 0.13 4.46
CA HIS A 63 -7.14 1.55 4.80
C HIS A 63 -6.10 2.42 4.07
N GLN A 64 -4.84 1.98 4.00
CA GLN A 64 -3.79 2.69 3.28
C GLN A 64 -4.13 2.85 1.80
N TYR A 65 -4.57 1.78 1.13
CA TYR A 65 -4.95 1.83 -0.28
C TYR A 65 -6.22 2.65 -0.53
N ALA A 66 -7.16 2.68 0.42
CA ALA A 66 -8.32 3.58 0.36
C ALA A 66 -7.90 5.05 0.44
N LYS A 67 -7.00 5.40 1.36
CA LYS A 67 -6.43 6.76 1.47
C LYS A 67 -5.78 7.18 0.16
N TRP A 68 -4.86 6.36 -0.36
CA TRP A 68 -4.17 6.59 -1.62
C TRP A 68 -5.11 6.74 -2.80
N LEU A 69 -6.15 5.91 -2.91
CA LEU A 69 -7.15 6.05 -3.96
C LEU A 69 -7.87 7.42 -3.89
N GLY A 70 -8.20 7.88 -2.69
CA GLY A 70 -8.77 9.21 -2.48
C GLY A 70 -7.81 10.33 -2.92
N GLN A 71 -6.51 10.21 -2.60
CA GLN A 71 -5.48 11.17 -3.05
C GLN A 71 -5.35 11.18 -4.57
N ALA A 72 -5.25 10.01 -5.20
CA ALA A 72 -5.15 9.88 -6.66
C ALA A 72 -6.39 10.46 -7.37
N LEU A 73 -7.60 10.30 -6.81
CA LEU A 73 -8.83 10.90 -7.35
C LEU A 73 -8.83 12.44 -7.28
N ARG A 74 -8.11 13.03 -6.33
CA ARG A 74 -7.91 14.48 -6.22
C ARG A 74 -6.71 15.01 -7.02
N GLY A 75 -5.98 14.12 -7.70
CA GLY A 75 -4.77 14.47 -8.45
C GLY A 75 -3.55 14.73 -7.56
N GLU A 76 -3.58 14.26 -6.31
CA GLU A 76 -2.47 14.40 -5.37
C GLU A 76 -1.40 13.35 -5.62
N THR A 77 -0.13 13.73 -5.49
CA THR A 77 1.00 12.81 -5.52
C THR A 77 1.09 12.05 -4.20
N ILE A 78 1.10 10.73 -4.26
CA ILE A 78 1.30 9.87 -3.09
C ILE A 78 2.79 9.86 -2.72
N ASN A 79 3.07 10.14 -1.44
CA ASN A 79 4.39 9.99 -0.84
C ASN A 79 4.36 8.91 0.25
N PRO A 80 4.85 7.68 -0.03
CA PRO A 80 4.78 6.58 0.92
C PRO A 80 5.69 6.75 2.14
N ARG A 81 6.57 7.77 2.15
CA ARG A 81 7.45 8.06 3.29
C ARG A 81 6.77 8.92 4.36
N GLU A 82 5.72 9.66 4.00
CA GLU A 82 4.90 10.44 4.93
C GLU A 82 3.80 9.61 5.58
N ASP A 83 3.48 8.47 4.97
CA ASP A 83 2.55 7.51 5.52
C ASP A 83 3.21 6.74 6.66
N LYS A 84 2.90 7.17 7.89
CA LYS A 84 3.13 6.33 9.07
C LYS A 84 2.26 5.09 8.93
N LEU A 85 2.85 3.99 8.47
CA LEU A 85 2.34 2.67 8.80
C LEU A 85 2.25 2.64 10.33
N TYR A 86 1.05 2.46 10.85
CA TYR A 86 0.80 2.34 12.27
C TYR A 86 1.77 1.29 12.86
N GLY A 87 2.63 1.72 13.79
CA GLY A 87 3.67 0.89 14.44
C GLY A 87 5.11 1.24 14.06
#